data_AF-A0A0Q3KZI2-F1
#
_entry.id   AF-A0A0Q3KZI2-F1
#
_cell.length_a   1.000
_cell.length_b   1.000
_cell.length_c   1.000
_cell.angle_alpha   90.00
_cell.angle_beta   90.00
_cell.angle_gamma   90.00
#
_symmetry.space_group_name_H-M   'P 1'
#
loop_
_entity.id
_entity.type
_entity.pdbx_description
1 polymer ?
#
loop_
_entity_poly.entity_id
_entity_poly.type
_entity_poly.pdbx_seq_one_letter_code
_entity_poly.pdbx_strand_id
1 'polypeptide(L)'
;MAKYWLLLQLLSALLILPAATSTAASCHPDDLRALRGFAGNLSGGAAVLLRAAWSGASCCGWEGVRCDDGASGRVTTLWLPGRGLVGPIHGASSLAGLAQLESLNLANNRLHVGTTFPSWIGELDRLCYLDLSHNASPLHVKRNRRTLADGKPNTITGTNNSVKSGNGNTISGNDNVVISGNNNVVSGNHNKVVSGSDNAVSGNMHVVSGTHHVVTGTNNTVSGSNNAVSGSNHIVSGSNKVVTGG
;
A
#
# COMPACT_ATOMS: atom_id res chain seq x y z
N MET A 1 -35.82 -34.15 59.76
CA MET A 1 -35.14 -34.83 58.65
C MET A 1 -35.39 -34.13 57.30
N ALA A 2 -36.64 -33.84 56.90
CA ALA A 2 -36.96 -33.24 55.59
C ALA A 2 -36.49 -31.78 55.37
N LYS A 3 -36.38 -30.95 56.43
CA LYS A 3 -35.94 -29.54 56.30
C LYS A 3 -34.47 -29.39 55.88
N TYR A 4 -33.60 -30.31 56.30
CA TYR A 4 -32.16 -30.26 55.94
C TYR A 4 -31.91 -30.72 54.50
N TRP A 5 -32.78 -31.59 53.96
CA TRP A 5 -32.71 -32.02 52.56
C TRP A 5 -33.00 -30.89 51.56
N LEU A 6 -33.97 -30.03 51.86
CA LEU A 6 -34.27 -28.85 51.04
C LEU A 6 -33.15 -27.80 51.08
N LEU A 7 -32.51 -27.62 52.25
CA LEU A 7 -31.35 -26.75 52.40
C LEU A 7 -30.12 -27.27 51.64
N LEU A 8 -29.89 -28.58 51.59
CA LEU A 8 -28.83 -29.21 50.80
C LEU A 8 -29.05 -29.08 49.29
N GLN A 9 -30.29 -29.15 48.81
CA GLN A 9 -30.64 -28.93 47.39
C GLN A 9 -30.52 -27.46 46.98
N LEU A 10 -30.79 -26.52 47.89
CA LEU A 10 -30.57 -25.09 47.67
C LEU A 10 -29.08 -24.71 47.72
N LEU A 11 -28.27 -25.38 48.55
CA LEU A 11 -26.82 -25.16 48.65
C LEU A 11 -26.06 -25.68 47.42
N SER A 12 -26.50 -26.79 46.81
CA SER A 12 -25.87 -27.34 45.60
C SER A 12 -26.20 -26.53 44.34
N ALA A 13 -27.35 -25.88 44.29
CA ALA A 13 -27.72 -24.96 43.21
C ALA A 13 -26.90 -23.65 43.22
N LEU A 14 -26.36 -23.24 44.37
CA LEU A 14 -25.53 -22.03 44.51
C LEU A 14 -24.05 -22.22 44.10
N LEU A 15 -23.61 -23.47 43.88
CA LEU A 15 -22.25 -23.83 43.50
C LEU A 15 -22.04 -23.97 41.99
N ILE A 16 -23.11 -23.86 41.19
CA ILE A 16 -23.00 -23.78 39.73
C ILE A 16 -22.90 -22.31 39.34
N LEU A 17 -21.83 -21.65 39.80
CA LEU A 17 -21.32 -20.50 39.05
C LEU A 17 -20.88 -21.07 37.70
N PRO A 18 -21.43 -20.62 36.56
CA PRO A 18 -20.78 -20.91 35.30
C PRO A 18 -19.34 -20.42 35.48
N ALA A 19 -18.38 -21.34 35.35
CA ALA A 19 -16.99 -20.93 35.21
C ALA A 19 -17.02 -19.81 34.18
N ALA A 20 -16.49 -18.63 34.53
CA ALA A 20 -16.23 -17.61 33.54
C ALA A 20 -15.30 -18.28 32.54
N THR A 21 -15.89 -18.84 31.48
CA THR A 21 -15.16 -19.25 30.31
C THR A 21 -14.56 -17.93 29.88
N SER A 22 -13.26 -17.77 30.13
CA SER A 22 -12.49 -16.75 29.47
C SER A 22 -12.79 -17.02 28.01
N THR A 23 -13.66 -16.21 27.41
CA THR A 23 -13.95 -16.31 26.00
C THR A 23 -12.63 -15.96 25.36
N ALA A 24 -11.87 -16.99 24.99
CA ALA A 24 -10.61 -16.84 24.28
C ALA A 24 -10.88 -15.82 23.19
N ALA A 25 -10.22 -14.66 23.26
CA ALA A 25 -10.59 -13.43 22.55
C ALA A 25 -11.12 -13.79 21.16
N SER A 26 -12.44 -13.76 21.02
CA SER A 26 -13.08 -14.22 19.80
C SER A 26 -12.79 -13.17 18.74
N CYS A 27 -12.44 -13.61 17.54
CA CYS A 27 -12.24 -12.68 16.44
C CYS A 27 -13.48 -11.82 16.25
N HIS A 28 -13.29 -10.52 16.04
CA HIS A 28 -14.40 -9.68 15.65
C HIS A 28 -15.02 -10.20 14.35
N PRO A 29 -16.36 -10.25 14.21
CA PRO A 29 -17.01 -10.87 13.06
C PRO A 29 -16.64 -10.25 11.71
N ASP A 30 -16.43 -8.93 11.65
CA ASP A 30 -16.04 -8.24 10.42
C ASP A 30 -14.60 -8.59 10.02
N ASP A 31 -13.70 -8.70 11.00
CA ASP A 31 -12.30 -9.05 10.78
C ASP A 31 -12.18 -10.51 10.35
N LEU A 32 -12.99 -11.40 10.95
CA LEU A 32 -13.10 -12.79 10.53
C LEU A 32 -13.58 -12.90 9.08
N ARG A 33 -14.57 -12.08 8.69
CA ARG A 33 -15.08 -12.02 7.31
C ARG A 33 -14.02 -11.48 6.36
N ALA A 34 -13.30 -10.42 6.75
CA ALA A 34 -12.22 -9.81 6.00
C ALA A 34 -11.08 -10.80 5.71
N LEU A 35 -10.59 -11.48 6.76
CA LEU A 35 -9.52 -12.48 6.64
C LEU A 35 -9.94 -13.68 5.77
N ARG A 36 -11.16 -14.18 5.93
CA ARG A 36 -11.69 -15.26 5.07
C ARG A 36 -11.86 -14.82 3.62
N GLY A 37 -12.31 -13.59 3.40
CA GLY A 37 -12.39 -12.99 2.06
C GLY A 37 -11.03 -12.90 1.40
N PHE A 38 -10.01 -12.45 2.14
CA PHE A 38 -8.63 -12.41 1.67
C PHE A 38 -8.14 -13.81 1.28
N ALA A 39 -8.27 -14.80 2.17
CA ALA A 39 -7.84 -16.17 1.90
C ALA A 39 -8.62 -16.86 0.76
N GLY A 40 -9.88 -16.49 0.55
CA GLY A 40 -10.72 -16.95 -0.57
C GLY A 40 -10.26 -16.41 -1.92
N ASN A 41 -9.67 -15.21 -1.93
CA ASN A 41 -9.17 -14.55 -3.14
C ASN A 41 -7.75 -15.02 -3.54
N LEU A 42 -7.10 -15.87 -2.73
CA LEU A 42 -5.80 -16.46 -3.03
C LEU A 42 -5.92 -17.78 -3.80
N SER A 43 -4.92 -18.07 -4.63
CA SER A 43 -4.80 -19.25 -5.48
C SER A 43 -3.52 -20.06 -5.19
N GLY A 44 -3.45 -21.27 -5.74
CA GLY A 44 -2.31 -22.18 -5.57
C GLY A 44 -2.26 -22.92 -4.23
N GLY A 45 -1.24 -23.76 -4.06
CA GLY A 45 -1.11 -24.64 -2.89
C GLY A 45 -0.96 -23.90 -1.56
N ALA A 46 -0.26 -22.77 -1.55
CA ALA A 46 -0.12 -21.94 -0.35
C ALA A 46 -1.47 -21.40 0.16
N ALA A 47 -2.40 -21.06 -0.74
CA ALA A 47 -3.75 -20.63 -0.36
C ALA A 47 -4.55 -21.76 0.29
N VAL A 48 -4.39 -23.00 -0.17
CA VAL A 48 -5.03 -24.18 0.42
C VAL A 48 -4.52 -24.39 1.84
N LEU A 49 -3.20 -24.33 2.05
CA LEU A 49 -2.59 -24.47 3.37
C LEU A 49 -3.04 -23.35 4.32
N LEU A 50 -3.06 -22.09 3.84
CA LEU A 50 -3.52 -20.95 4.63
C LEU A 50 -4.97 -21.13 5.08
N ARG A 51 -5.88 -21.54 4.17
CA ARG A 51 -7.29 -21.77 4.51
C ARG A 51 -7.49 -22.94 5.49
N ALA A 52 -6.62 -23.94 5.45
CA ALA A 52 -6.64 -25.03 6.43
C ALA A 52 -6.15 -24.56 7.82
N ALA A 53 -5.09 -23.74 7.84
CA ALA A 53 -4.54 -23.17 9.08
C ALA A 53 -5.51 -22.14 9.71
N TRP A 54 -6.18 -21.34 8.89
CA TRP A 54 -7.17 -20.34 9.30
C TRP A 54 -8.56 -20.96 9.47
N SER A 55 -8.67 -21.88 10.43
CA SER A 55 -9.91 -22.60 10.76
C SER A 55 -10.53 -22.14 12.07
N GLY A 56 -11.85 -22.35 12.22
CA GLY A 56 -12.61 -21.94 13.40
C GLY A 56 -12.98 -20.44 13.43
N ALA A 57 -13.34 -19.96 14.62
CA ALA A 57 -13.83 -18.58 14.85
C ALA A 57 -12.83 -17.69 15.63
N SER A 58 -11.74 -18.24 16.14
CA SER A 58 -10.73 -17.49 16.92
C SER A 58 -9.53 -17.11 16.04
N CYS A 59 -9.70 -16.11 15.19
CA CYS A 59 -8.65 -15.64 14.28
C CYS A 59 -7.43 -15.04 14.97
N CYS A 60 -7.55 -14.58 16.23
CA CYS A 60 -6.44 -13.99 16.96
C CYS A 60 -5.31 -14.99 17.29
N GLY A 61 -5.57 -16.29 17.14
CA GLY A 61 -4.57 -17.36 17.24
C GLY A 61 -4.09 -17.88 15.88
N TRP A 62 -4.56 -17.32 14.76
CA TRP A 62 -4.15 -17.76 13.44
C TRP A 62 -2.73 -17.32 13.12
N GLU A 63 -2.03 -18.13 12.32
CA GLU A 63 -0.69 -17.79 11.86
C GLU A 63 -0.70 -16.42 11.17
N GLY A 64 0.18 -15.53 11.65
CA GLY A 64 0.36 -14.20 11.11
C GLY A 64 -0.72 -13.19 11.52
N VAL A 65 -1.70 -13.54 12.36
CA VAL A 65 -2.73 -12.61 12.83
C VAL A 65 -2.45 -12.22 14.27
N ARG A 66 -2.44 -10.92 14.57
CA ARG A 66 -2.44 -10.39 15.94
C ARG A 66 -3.64 -9.48 16.13
N CYS A 67 -4.31 -9.64 17.26
CA CYS A 67 -5.40 -8.76 17.68
C CYS A 67 -4.91 -7.73 18.70
N ASP A 68 -5.76 -6.75 18.99
CA ASP A 68 -5.59 -5.84 20.12
C ASP A 68 -5.48 -6.62 21.45
N ASP A 69 -4.80 -6.04 22.43
CA ASP A 69 -4.64 -6.64 23.76
C ASP A 69 -5.94 -6.54 24.61
N GLY A 70 -7.03 -6.06 24.01
CA GLY A 70 -8.35 -5.88 24.62
C GLY A 70 -9.33 -7.03 24.35
N ALA A 71 -10.54 -6.91 24.89
CA ALA A 71 -11.62 -7.88 24.66
C ALA A 71 -12.32 -7.71 23.30
N SER A 72 -11.89 -6.75 22.47
CA SER A 72 -12.58 -6.42 21.21
C SER A 72 -12.32 -7.44 20.10
N GLY A 73 -11.19 -8.16 20.18
CA GLY A 73 -10.81 -9.18 19.20
C GLY A 73 -10.56 -8.61 17.81
N ARG A 74 -10.16 -7.34 17.74
CA ARG A 74 -9.90 -6.61 16.48
C ARG A 74 -8.47 -6.84 16.03
N VAL A 75 -8.29 -7.17 14.76
CA VAL A 75 -7.01 -7.44 14.14
C VAL A 75 -6.23 -6.13 13.96
N THR A 76 -5.05 -6.09 14.58
CA THR A 76 -4.11 -4.96 14.49
C THR A 76 -2.92 -5.29 13.61
N THR A 77 -2.60 -6.58 13.42
CA THR A 77 -1.49 -7.02 12.56
C THR A 77 -1.88 -8.20 11.69
N LEU A 78 -1.51 -8.11 10.41
CA LEU A 78 -1.47 -9.21 9.45
C LEU A 78 -0.05 -9.36 8.89
N TRP A 79 0.62 -10.46 9.22
CA TRP A 79 2.04 -10.71 8.98
C TRP A 79 2.26 -12.08 8.31
N LEU A 80 2.30 -12.09 6.98
CA LEU A 80 2.46 -13.30 6.17
C LEU A 80 3.59 -13.18 5.13
N PRO A 81 4.81 -12.74 5.49
CA PRO A 81 5.90 -12.70 4.52
C PRO A 81 6.37 -14.10 4.14
N GLY A 82 6.82 -14.29 2.89
CA GLY A 82 7.55 -15.50 2.48
C GLY A 82 6.71 -16.77 2.38
N ARG A 83 5.37 -16.67 2.31
CA ARG A 83 4.47 -17.84 2.37
C ARG A 83 4.12 -18.42 1.01
N GLY A 84 4.69 -17.86 -0.06
CA GLY A 84 4.39 -18.29 -1.43
C GLY A 84 2.94 -18.04 -1.83
N LEU A 85 2.27 -17.06 -1.21
CA LEU A 85 0.87 -16.72 -1.54
C LEU A 85 0.79 -16.25 -2.99
N VAL A 86 -0.18 -16.78 -3.73
CA VAL A 86 -0.45 -16.41 -5.13
C VAL A 86 -1.86 -15.85 -5.21
N GLY A 87 -2.10 -14.85 -6.06
CA GLY A 87 -3.44 -14.32 -6.30
C GLY A 87 -3.47 -12.80 -6.44
N PRO A 88 -4.59 -12.23 -6.90
CA PRO A 88 -4.71 -10.79 -7.11
C PRO A 88 -4.87 -10.04 -5.78
N ILE A 89 -3.92 -9.19 -5.40
CA ILE A 89 -4.09 -8.34 -4.20
C ILE A 89 -5.06 -7.17 -4.45
N HIS A 90 -5.33 -6.82 -5.72
CA HIS A 90 -6.42 -5.90 -6.06
C HIS A 90 -7.80 -6.40 -5.65
N GLY A 91 -8.05 -7.71 -5.76
CA GLY A 91 -9.30 -8.33 -5.34
C GLY A 91 -9.44 -8.47 -3.82
N ALA A 92 -8.40 -8.09 -3.05
CA ALA A 92 -8.39 -8.16 -1.60
C ALA A 92 -9.12 -6.97 -0.93
N SER A 93 -10.18 -6.45 -1.55
CA SER A 93 -11.01 -5.37 -0.98
C SER A 93 -11.62 -5.75 0.38
N SER A 94 -11.77 -7.05 0.64
CA SER A 94 -12.14 -7.58 1.95
C SER A 94 -11.21 -7.11 3.07
N LEU A 95 -9.92 -6.84 2.80
CA LEU A 95 -8.98 -6.34 3.80
C LEU A 95 -9.30 -4.93 4.30
N ALA A 96 -10.07 -4.11 3.56
CA ALA A 96 -10.58 -2.82 4.06
C ALA A 96 -11.46 -2.99 5.31
N GLY A 97 -12.07 -4.18 5.50
CA GLY A 97 -12.85 -4.50 6.69
C GLY A 97 -12.02 -4.60 7.98
N LEU A 98 -10.69 -4.66 7.90
CA LEU A 98 -9.79 -4.66 9.06
C LEU A 98 -9.60 -3.24 9.60
N ALA A 99 -10.68 -2.66 10.13
CA ALA A 99 -10.75 -1.24 10.51
C ALA A 99 -9.76 -0.80 11.60
N GLN A 100 -9.10 -1.75 12.29
CA GLN A 100 -8.09 -1.46 13.32
C GLN A 100 -6.68 -1.90 12.91
N LEU A 101 -6.47 -2.24 11.62
CA LEU A 101 -5.19 -2.74 11.14
C LEU A 101 -4.13 -1.63 11.18
N GLU A 102 -3.05 -1.89 11.91
CA GLU A 102 -1.90 -0.99 12.04
C GLU A 102 -0.72 -1.48 11.22
N SER A 103 -0.55 -2.80 11.11
CA SER A 103 0.60 -3.43 10.44
C SER A 103 0.18 -4.49 9.42
N LEU A 104 0.55 -4.26 8.15
CA LEU A 104 0.37 -5.22 7.06
C LEU A 104 1.70 -5.59 6.40
N ASN A 105 2.08 -6.87 6.49
CA ASN A 105 3.25 -7.42 5.82
C ASN A 105 2.88 -8.64 4.96
N LEU A 106 2.96 -8.47 3.65
CA LEU A 106 2.76 -9.52 2.65
C LEU A 106 3.99 -9.69 1.74
N ALA A 107 5.17 -9.28 2.21
CA ALA A 107 6.39 -9.29 1.41
C ALA A 107 6.83 -10.71 1.02
N ASN A 108 7.65 -10.83 -0.03
CA ASN A 108 8.23 -12.11 -0.46
C ASN A 108 7.17 -13.19 -0.80
N ASN A 109 6.06 -12.77 -1.41
CA ASN A 109 5.04 -13.67 -1.93
C ASN A 109 5.00 -13.61 -3.47
N ARG A 110 3.93 -14.12 -4.07
CA ARG A 110 3.69 -14.10 -5.52
C ARG A 110 2.33 -13.45 -5.81
N LEU A 111 1.99 -12.40 -5.07
CA LEU A 111 0.73 -11.67 -5.21
C LEU A 111 0.78 -10.73 -6.40
N HIS A 112 -0.30 -10.68 -7.18
CA HIS A 112 -0.45 -9.82 -8.33
C HIS A 112 -1.10 -8.50 -7.93
N VAL A 113 -0.30 -7.43 -7.91
CA VAL A 113 -0.75 -6.06 -7.58
C VAL A 113 -1.41 -5.36 -8.76
N GLY A 114 -1.67 -6.06 -9.87
CA GLY A 114 -2.26 -5.53 -11.12
C GLY A 114 -1.65 -4.21 -11.57
N THR A 115 -2.45 -3.34 -12.20
CA THR A 115 -1.99 -2.12 -12.87
C THR A 115 -2.18 -0.85 -12.03
N THR A 116 -2.93 -0.92 -10.93
CA THR A 116 -3.23 0.24 -10.08
C THR A 116 -2.82 -0.05 -8.64
N PHE A 117 -2.72 0.98 -7.80
CA PHE A 117 -2.53 0.71 -6.38
C PHE A 117 -3.88 0.23 -5.80
N PRO A 118 -3.92 -0.81 -4.95
CA PRO A 118 -5.18 -1.26 -4.38
C PRO A 118 -5.84 -0.16 -3.53
N SER A 119 -7.00 0.33 -3.95
CA SER A 119 -7.69 1.47 -3.32
C SER A 119 -8.07 1.20 -1.86
N TRP A 120 -8.35 -0.06 -1.53
CA TRP A 120 -8.70 -0.51 -0.18
C TRP A 120 -7.60 -0.20 0.85
N ILE A 121 -6.34 -0.02 0.42
CA ILE A 121 -5.25 0.41 1.34
C ILE A 121 -5.52 1.83 1.85
N GLY A 122 -6.12 2.69 1.02
CA GLY A 122 -6.52 4.05 1.41
C GLY A 122 -7.71 4.09 2.36
N GLU A 123 -8.42 2.97 2.56
CA GLU A 123 -9.54 2.84 3.50
C GLU A 123 -9.08 2.38 4.91
N LEU A 124 -7.78 2.09 5.08
CA LEU A 124 -7.21 1.64 6.35
C LEU A 124 -6.63 2.82 7.15
N ASP A 125 -7.51 3.55 7.85
CA ASP A 125 -7.17 4.80 8.56
C ASP A 125 -6.06 4.67 9.62
N ARG A 126 -5.84 3.47 10.16
CA ARG A 126 -4.83 3.20 11.20
C ARG A 126 -3.53 2.59 10.70
N LEU A 127 -3.42 2.31 9.41
CA LEU A 127 -2.28 1.60 8.85
C LEU A 127 -1.01 2.47 8.91
N CYS A 128 -0.06 2.09 9.76
CA CYS A 128 1.21 2.79 9.94
C CYS A 128 2.39 1.99 9.37
N TYR A 129 2.24 0.68 9.17
CA TYR A 129 3.23 -0.20 8.54
C TYR A 129 2.61 -0.95 7.36
N LEU A 130 3.22 -0.78 6.18
CA LEU A 130 2.87 -1.51 4.96
C LEU A 130 4.12 -2.02 4.25
N ASP A 131 4.18 -3.34 4.06
CA ASP A 131 5.20 -4.00 3.25
C ASP A 131 4.56 -4.99 2.28
N LEU A 132 4.64 -4.66 0.98
CA LEU A 132 4.21 -5.51 -0.12
C LEU A 132 5.39 -5.96 -1.00
N SER A 133 6.64 -5.72 -0.57
CA SER A 133 7.85 -5.92 -1.39
C SER A 133 8.02 -7.36 -1.90
N HIS A 134 8.73 -7.54 -3.01
CA HIS A 134 9.05 -8.87 -3.55
C HIS A 134 7.80 -9.75 -3.82
N ASN A 135 6.85 -9.24 -4.60
CA ASN A 135 5.65 -9.93 -5.07
C ASN A 135 5.64 -10.11 -6.61
N ALA A 136 4.70 -10.90 -7.15
CA ALA A 136 4.67 -11.22 -8.58
C ALA A 136 4.01 -10.10 -9.40
N SER A 137 4.84 -9.40 -10.19
CA SER A 137 4.56 -8.20 -11.01
C SER A 137 4.83 -6.88 -10.27
N PRO A 138 5.36 -5.86 -10.97
CA PRO A 138 6.41 -4.99 -10.45
C PRO A 138 5.90 -4.03 -9.38
N LEU A 139 6.50 -4.10 -8.18
CA LEU A 139 6.35 -3.04 -7.19
C LEU A 139 7.07 -1.77 -7.68
N HIS A 140 6.31 -0.79 -8.19
CA HIS A 140 6.77 0.59 -8.20
C HIS A 140 6.48 1.21 -6.84
N VAL A 141 7.32 0.89 -5.85
CA VAL A 141 7.40 1.65 -4.61
C VAL A 141 8.60 2.57 -4.70
N LYS A 142 8.35 3.87 -4.83
CA LYS A 142 9.31 4.87 -4.36
C LYS A 142 8.99 5.20 -2.92
N ARG A 143 9.77 4.66 -1.99
CA ARG A 143 10.00 5.34 -0.71
C ARG A 143 11.34 6.05 -0.82
N ASN A 144 11.32 7.38 -0.92
CA ASN A 144 12.50 8.19 -0.70
C ASN A 144 12.52 8.54 0.79
N ARG A 145 13.23 7.73 1.60
CA ARG A 145 13.25 7.78 3.08
C ARG A 145 14.04 8.98 3.64
N ARG A 146 14.04 10.14 2.97
CA ARG A 146 14.87 11.31 3.36
C ARG A 146 14.23 12.69 3.23
N THR A 147 12.91 12.80 3.17
CA THR A 147 12.22 14.11 3.17
C THR A 147 11.13 14.27 4.23
N LEU A 148 11.34 13.65 5.40
CA LEU A 148 10.66 14.03 6.65
C LEU A 148 11.33 15.23 7.36
N ALA A 149 12.09 16.03 6.61
CA ALA A 149 12.44 17.39 7.00
C ALA A 149 11.78 18.32 5.97
N ASP A 150 10.58 18.79 6.31
CA ASP A 150 9.93 19.99 5.77
C ASP A 150 9.43 20.01 4.31
N GLY A 151 9.15 18.85 3.67
CA GLY A 151 8.74 18.79 2.25
C GLY A 151 7.45 18.03 1.91
N LYS A 152 6.70 18.48 0.89
CA LYS A 152 5.56 17.74 0.31
C LYS A 152 5.99 16.37 -0.25
N PRO A 153 5.23 15.28 -0.07
CA PRO A 153 5.58 13.96 -0.60
C PRO A 153 5.53 13.93 -2.14
N ASN A 154 6.32 13.05 -2.76
CA ASN A 154 6.25 12.80 -4.21
C ASN A 154 5.20 11.73 -4.52
N THR A 155 4.41 11.94 -5.58
CA THR A 155 3.41 11.00 -6.09
C THR A 155 3.94 10.31 -7.34
N ILE A 156 4.17 9.00 -7.32
CA ILE A 156 4.68 8.28 -8.49
C ILE A 156 3.80 7.08 -8.82
N THR A 157 3.31 7.03 -10.06
CA THR A 157 2.43 6.00 -10.62
C THR A 157 3.02 5.50 -11.94
N GLY A 158 2.50 4.40 -12.53
CA GLY A 158 3.03 3.81 -13.78
C GLY A 158 4.25 2.90 -13.60
N THR A 159 5.01 2.61 -14.67
CA THR A 159 6.11 1.62 -14.69
C THR A 159 7.50 2.25 -14.64
N ASN A 160 8.45 1.66 -13.93
CA ASN A 160 9.88 2.00 -13.83
C ASN A 160 10.22 3.50 -13.67
N ASN A 161 9.34 4.25 -13.02
CA ASN A 161 9.61 5.65 -12.75
C ASN A 161 10.57 5.76 -11.55
N SER A 162 11.56 6.67 -11.52
CA SER A 162 12.50 6.93 -10.39
C SER A 162 12.53 8.44 -9.93
N VAL A 163 12.62 8.75 -8.62
CA VAL A 163 12.82 10.12 -8.06
C VAL A 163 13.96 9.93 -7.09
N LYS A 164 15.13 10.50 -7.36
CA LYS A 164 16.32 10.32 -6.53
C LYS A 164 16.42 11.35 -5.42
N SER A 165 16.02 12.61 -5.65
CA SER A 165 15.99 13.67 -4.63
C SER A 165 14.92 14.73 -4.94
N GLY A 166 14.41 15.40 -3.90
CA GLY A 166 13.40 16.46 -3.99
C GLY A 166 11.98 16.05 -3.59
N ASN A 167 11.06 17.03 -3.60
CA ASN A 167 9.75 16.99 -2.95
C ASN A 167 8.60 17.43 -3.88
N GLY A 168 7.38 16.96 -3.64
CA GLY A 168 6.19 17.42 -4.36
C GLY A 168 6.12 17.03 -5.84
N ASN A 169 6.97 16.13 -6.33
CA ASN A 169 6.97 15.69 -7.72
C ASN A 169 5.85 14.69 -7.99
N THR A 170 5.11 14.86 -9.08
CA THR A 170 4.12 13.90 -9.61
C THR A 170 4.66 13.22 -10.86
N ILE A 171 4.88 11.91 -10.84
CA ILE A 171 5.38 11.16 -12.01
C ILE A 171 4.40 10.05 -12.40
N SER A 172 4.08 9.91 -13.68
CA SER A 172 3.22 8.85 -14.24
C SER A 172 3.76 8.33 -15.58
N GLY A 173 3.21 7.24 -16.13
CA GLY A 173 3.70 6.64 -17.39
C GLY A 173 4.82 5.61 -17.19
N ASN A 174 5.76 5.44 -18.12
CA ASN A 174 6.82 4.41 -18.04
C ASN A 174 8.25 5.00 -18.05
N ASP A 175 9.19 4.42 -17.29
CA ASP A 175 10.64 4.71 -17.39
C ASP A 175 11.07 6.18 -17.16
N ASN A 176 10.30 6.97 -16.40
CA ASN A 176 10.60 8.39 -16.15
C ASN A 176 11.42 8.61 -14.87
N VAL A 177 12.45 9.45 -14.92
CA VAL A 177 13.43 9.65 -13.85
C VAL A 177 13.54 11.12 -13.45
N VAL A 178 13.24 11.49 -12.21
CA VAL A 178 13.66 12.79 -11.63
C VAL A 178 14.89 12.55 -10.76
N ILE A 179 16.04 13.11 -11.11
CA ILE A 179 17.27 12.98 -10.33
C ILE A 179 17.26 13.94 -9.14
N SER A 180 16.87 15.20 -9.33
CA SER A 180 16.81 16.20 -8.25
C SER A 180 15.81 17.32 -8.57
N GLY A 181 15.10 17.81 -7.56
CA GLY A 181 14.28 19.03 -7.63
C GLY A 181 12.81 18.83 -7.23
N ASN A 182 12.06 19.92 -7.14
CA ASN A 182 10.76 19.93 -6.44
C ASN A 182 9.58 20.21 -7.37
N ASN A 183 8.37 19.75 -7.03
CA ASN A 183 7.12 20.13 -7.70
C ASN A 183 7.07 19.86 -9.22
N ASN A 184 7.81 18.88 -9.74
CA ASN A 184 7.75 18.53 -11.15
C ASN A 184 6.60 17.57 -11.44
N VAL A 185 5.87 17.78 -12.54
CA VAL A 185 4.89 16.85 -13.10
C VAL A 185 5.51 16.16 -14.32
N VAL A 186 5.73 14.85 -14.30
CA VAL A 186 6.40 14.10 -15.38
C VAL A 186 5.52 12.93 -15.83
N SER A 187 5.08 12.90 -17.07
CA SER A 187 4.22 11.85 -17.64
C SER A 187 4.73 11.34 -18.99
N GLY A 188 4.28 10.16 -19.43
CA GLY A 188 4.69 9.56 -20.72
C GLY A 188 5.83 8.54 -20.56
N ASN A 189 6.74 8.37 -21.52
CA ASN A 189 7.76 7.31 -21.48
C ASN A 189 9.22 7.81 -21.51
N HIS A 190 10.11 7.28 -20.68
CA HIS A 190 11.56 7.55 -20.76
C HIS A 190 11.97 9.03 -20.58
N ASN A 191 11.22 9.83 -19.81
CA ASN A 191 11.55 11.23 -19.55
C ASN A 191 12.42 11.40 -18.31
N LYS A 192 13.43 12.26 -18.36
CA LYS A 192 14.44 12.45 -17.32
C LYS A 192 14.53 13.90 -16.87
N VAL A 193 14.15 14.25 -15.65
CA VAL A 193 14.48 15.54 -15.05
C VAL A 193 15.81 15.41 -14.31
N VAL A 194 16.88 16.07 -14.75
CA VAL A 194 18.23 15.97 -14.17
C VAL A 194 18.36 16.84 -12.90
N SER A 195 17.85 18.07 -12.93
CA SER A 195 17.88 18.97 -11.77
C SER A 195 16.92 20.13 -12.01
N GLY A 196 15.83 20.29 -11.28
CA GLY A 196 14.90 21.38 -11.59
C GLY A 196 13.59 21.37 -10.82
N SER A 197 12.94 22.52 -10.67
CA SER A 197 11.69 22.65 -9.90
C SER A 197 10.53 23.23 -10.71
N ASP A 198 9.31 22.84 -10.40
CA ASP A 198 8.09 23.41 -10.99
C ASP A 198 7.98 23.17 -12.52
N ASN A 199 8.41 22.00 -13.01
CA ASN A 199 8.36 21.65 -14.44
C ASN A 199 7.23 20.67 -14.76
N ALA A 200 6.53 20.86 -15.88
CA ALA A 200 5.60 19.90 -16.47
C ALA A 200 6.21 19.26 -17.72
N VAL A 201 6.41 17.94 -17.73
CA VAL A 201 7.08 17.18 -18.80
C VAL A 201 6.17 16.02 -19.22
N SER A 202 5.72 15.97 -20.46
CA SER A 202 4.78 14.94 -20.93
C SER A 202 5.06 14.50 -22.36
N GLY A 203 5.42 13.24 -22.58
CA GLY A 203 5.83 12.79 -23.91
C GLY A 203 6.78 11.61 -23.84
N ASN A 204 7.68 11.46 -24.81
CA ASN A 204 8.69 10.41 -24.75
C ASN A 204 10.12 10.94 -24.85
N MET A 205 11.08 10.34 -24.13
CA MET A 205 12.52 10.58 -24.27
C MET A 205 12.98 12.02 -23.99
N HIS A 206 12.39 12.73 -23.03
CA HIS A 206 12.82 14.08 -22.65
C HIS A 206 13.97 14.10 -21.63
N VAL A 207 14.82 15.14 -21.61
CA VAL A 207 15.84 15.38 -20.58
C VAL A 207 15.74 16.84 -20.09
N VAL A 208 15.27 17.12 -18.87
CA VAL A 208 14.91 18.48 -18.41
C VAL A 208 15.73 18.91 -17.19
N SER A 209 16.14 20.18 -17.10
CA SER A 209 16.83 20.78 -15.93
C SER A 209 16.38 22.24 -15.73
N GLY A 210 16.56 22.93 -14.60
CA GLY A 210 16.04 24.29 -14.36
C GLY A 210 14.57 24.35 -13.93
N THR A 211 13.93 25.52 -13.98
CA THR A 211 12.63 25.73 -13.31
C THR A 211 11.55 26.34 -14.19
N HIS A 212 10.28 26.01 -13.92
CA HIS A 212 9.10 26.55 -14.62
C HIS A 212 9.07 26.21 -16.11
N HIS A 213 9.29 24.93 -16.44
CA HIS A 213 9.18 24.40 -17.81
C HIS A 213 7.82 23.77 -18.12
N VAL A 214 7.38 23.83 -19.38
CA VAL A 214 6.30 22.97 -19.93
C VAL A 214 6.84 22.30 -21.20
N VAL A 215 7.10 21.00 -21.15
CA VAL A 215 7.75 20.23 -22.22
C VAL A 215 6.85 19.12 -22.70
N THR A 216 6.48 19.12 -23.98
CA THR A 216 5.68 18.04 -24.57
C THR A 216 6.25 17.48 -25.87
N GLY A 217 5.79 16.29 -26.30
CA GLY A 217 6.15 15.67 -27.59
C GLY A 217 7.14 14.52 -27.49
N THR A 218 8.18 14.49 -28.33
CA THR A 218 9.16 13.40 -28.40
C THR A 218 10.59 13.92 -28.49
N ASN A 219 11.47 13.35 -27.67
CA ASN A 219 12.93 13.46 -27.75
C ASN A 219 13.48 14.88 -27.53
N ASN A 220 13.12 15.53 -26.40
CA ASN A 220 13.49 16.92 -26.12
C ASN A 220 14.44 17.09 -24.92
N THR A 221 15.54 17.85 -25.01
CA THR A 221 16.50 18.10 -23.91
C THR A 221 16.51 19.55 -23.41
N VAL A 222 15.82 19.89 -22.33
CA VAL A 222 15.52 21.27 -21.86
C VAL A 222 16.33 21.66 -20.60
N SER A 223 16.69 22.93 -20.37
CA SER A 223 17.34 23.42 -19.12
C SER A 223 16.93 24.90 -18.75
N GLY A 224 17.16 25.45 -17.53
CA GLY A 224 16.99 26.90 -17.13
C GLY A 224 15.57 27.53 -17.10
N SER A 225 15.36 28.84 -16.83
CA SER A 225 14.03 29.43 -16.42
C SER A 225 12.97 29.73 -17.53
N ASN A 226 11.67 29.95 -17.23
CA ASN A 226 10.51 30.32 -18.11
C ASN A 226 10.27 29.57 -19.45
N ASN A 227 10.35 28.24 -19.60
CA ASN A 227 10.33 27.67 -20.97
C ASN A 227 9.16 26.79 -21.33
N ALA A 228 8.60 27.03 -22.50
CA ALA A 228 7.56 26.21 -23.08
C ALA A 228 8.10 25.50 -24.34
N VAL A 229 7.85 24.19 -24.49
CA VAL A 229 8.39 23.28 -25.53
C VAL A 229 7.32 22.29 -26.07
N SER A 230 7.39 21.93 -27.35
CA SER A 230 6.52 20.99 -28.13
C SER A 230 7.45 20.18 -29.04
N GLY A 231 7.05 18.97 -29.43
CA GLY A 231 7.89 18.00 -30.16
C GLY A 231 8.33 18.50 -31.55
N SER A 232 9.21 17.84 -32.29
CA SER A 232 10.04 16.67 -31.98
C SER A 232 11.53 17.06 -32.10
N ASN A 233 12.42 16.39 -31.35
CA ASN A 233 13.90 16.55 -31.37
C ASN A 233 14.47 17.92 -30.88
N HIS A 234 13.85 18.63 -29.94
CA HIS A 234 14.37 19.92 -29.45
C HIS A 234 15.17 19.85 -28.15
N ILE A 235 16.32 20.54 -28.11
CA ILE A 235 17.21 20.58 -26.95
C ILE A 235 17.30 22.04 -26.43
N VAL A 236 16.53 22.52 -25.41
CA VAL A 236 16.76 23.89 -24.88
C VAL A 236 16.77 24.19 -23.38
N SER A 237 17.95 24.70 -22.96
CA SER A 237 18.47 25.33 -21.72
C SER A 237 18.27 26.87 -21.52
N GLY A 238 18.11 27.43 -20.30
CA GLY A 238 18.06 28.89 -19.93
C GLY A 238 16.70 29.59 -19.62
N SER A 239 16.65 30.81 -19.03
CA SER A 239 15.45 31.66 -18.76
C SER A 239 14.62 32.04 -20.03
N ASN A 240 13.32 32.38 -19.99
CA ASN A 240 12.51 32.92 -21.14
C ASN A 240 12.32 32.02 -22.38
N LYS A 241 11.30 31.17 -22.50
CA LYS A 241 11.01 30.49 -23.76
C LYS A 241 9.53 30.17 -24.02
N VAL A 242 9.26 30.22 -25.31
CA VAL A 242 8.01 29.86 -25.95
C VAL A 242 8.29 28.68 -26.89
N VAL A 243 7.29 27.83 -27.01
CA VAL A 243 7.26 26.59 -27.79
C VAL A 243 7.11 26.90 -29.28
N THR A 244 7.33 25.94 -30.18
CA THR A 244 6.32 25.42 -31.15
C THR A 244 6.99 24.74 -32.35
N GLY A 245 6.22 23.97 -33.13
CA GLY A 245 6.71 22.93 -34.08
C GLY A 245 6.24 21.53 -33.64
N GLY A 246 6.22 20.48 -34.49
CA GLY A 246 6.71 20.33 -35.88
C GLY A 246 7.20 18.90 -36.12
#